data_AF-A0A8S2UU15-F1
#
_entry.id   AF-A0A8S2UU15-F1
#
_cell.length_a   1.000
_cell.length_b   1.000
_cell.length_c   1.000
_cell.angle_alpha   90.00
_cell.angle_beta   90.00
_cell.angle_gamma   90.00
#
_symmetry.space_group_name_H-M   'P 1'
#
loop_
_entity.id
_entity.type
_entity.pdbx_description
1 polymer ?
#
loop_
_entity_poly.entity_id
_entity_poly.type
_entity_poly.pdbx_seq_one_letter_code
_entity_poly.pdbx_strand_id
1 'polypeptide(L)'
;MWLDRWDTNVGEITFGGVKKERYSGDLVYAKAILDDVWEISIDGFQVGNETFCADDCSRTLIDSGTEYILGPADEVIKIHNLLGISTALPSDVLMADNTSELYEPNITALEYYRDFTGYR
;
A
#
# COMPACT_ATOMS: atom_id res chain seq x y z
N MET A 1 -1.35 15.36 -0.40
CA MET A 1 -0.02 15.40 0.26
C MET A 1 0.97 14.70 -0.66
N TRP A 2 2.25 15.08 -0.57
CA TRP A 2 3.35 14.45 -1.31
C TRP A 2 4.45 14.08 -0.34
N LEU A 3 5.02 12.89 -0.46
CA LEU A 3 6.11 12.37 0.36
C LEU A 3 7.28 12.01 -0.56
N ASP A 4 8.50 12.45 -0.23
CA ASP A 4 9.70 12.15 -1.01
C ASP A 4 10.35 10.84 -0.55
N ARG A 5 10.91 10.10 -1.50
CA ARG A 5 11.62 8.83 -1.22
C ARG A 5 13.11 9.03 -0.95
N TRP A 6 13.74 10.07 -1.48
CA TRP A 6 15.21 10.17 -1.58
C TRP A 6 15.83 11.16 -0.59
N ASP A 7 15.07 12.15 -0.12
CA ASP A 7 15.50 13.09 0.90
C ASP A 7 14.86 12.75 2.26
N THR A 8 15.68 12.65 3.31
CA THR A 8 15.24 12.16 4.61
C THR A 8 14.26 13.13 5.26
N ASN A 9 13.03 12.66 5.50
CA ASN A 9 11.92 13.40 6.13
C ASN A 9 11.39 14.59 5.32
N VAL A 10 11.46 14.53 4.00
CA VAL A 10 10.86 15.58 3.15
C VAL A 10 9.47 15.16 2.69
N GLY A 11 8.49 15.98 3.05
CA GLY A 11 7.10 15.85 2.62
C GLY A 11 6.41 17.20 2.61
N GLU A 12 5.29 17.29 1.90
CA GLU A 12 4.52 18.53 1.78
C GLU A 12 3.02 18.27 1.87
N ILE A 13 2.35 19.01 2.76
CA ILE A 13 0.91 19.14 2.77
C ILE A 13 0.50 20.45 2.09
N THR A 14 -0.42 20.37 1.15
CA THR A 14 -1.02 21.53 0.48
C THR A 14 -2.47 21.62 0.93
N PHE A 15 -2.88 22.79 1.40
CA PHE A 15 -4.27 23.09 1.76
C PHE A 15 -4.95 23.89 0.65
N GLY A 16 -6.23 23.62 0.41
CA GLY A 16 -7.05 24.38 -0.54
C GLY A 16 -6.87 24.01 -2.02
N GLY A 17 -6.12 22.95 -2.33
CA GLY A 17 -5.93 22.49 -3.70
C GLY A 17 -4.82 21.46 -3.86
N VAL A 18 -4.40 21.27 -5.11
CA VAL A 18 -3.30 20.37 -5.51
C VAL A 18 -2.20 21.17 -6.20
N LYS A 19 -0.94 20.76 -6.02
CA LYS A 19 0.21 21.33 -6.75
C LYS A 19 0.57 20.45 -7.93
N LYS A 20 0.47 20.96 -9.15
CA LYS A 20 0.72 20.18 -10.38
C LYS A 20 2.16 19.69 -10.47
N GLU A 21 3.08 20.36 -9.80
CA GLU A 21 4.50 20.02 -9.75
C GLU A 21 4.78 18.74 -8.94
N ARG A 22 3.81 18.27 -8.14
CA ARG A 22 3.96 17.11 -7.24
C ARG A 22 3.36 15.81 -7.78
N TYR A 23 2.81 15.80 -8.99
CA TYR A 23 2.30 14.59 -9.63
C TYR A 23 2.46 14.66 -11.16
N SER A 24 2.66 13.50 -11.78
CA SER A 24 2.60 13.34 -13.24
C SER A 24 1.28 12.72 -13.65
N GLY A 25 0.92 12.85 -14.92
CA GLY A 25 -0.35 12.29 -15.45
C GLY A 25 -1.59 12.98 -14.86
N ASP A 26 -2.68 12.21 -14.84
CA ASP A 26 -4.01 12.65 -14.41
C ASP A 26 -4.31 12.20 -12.98
N LEU A 27 -5.05 13.05 -12.24
CA LEU A 27 -5.56 12.66 -10.94
C LEU A 27 -6.80 11.78 -11.11
N VAL A 28 -6.76 10.64 -10.43
CA VAL A 28 -7.89 9.73 -10.31
C VAL A 28 -8.50 9.91 -8.94
N TYR A 29 -9.83 10.00 -8.90
CA TYR A 29 -10.59 10.16 -7.66
C TYR A 29 -11.30 8.85 -7.32
N ALA A 30 -11.18 8.45 -6.07
CA ALA A 30 -11.93 7.37 -5.44
C ALA A 30 -13.05 7.95 -4.58
N LYS A 31 -14.17 7.23 -4.49
CA LYS A 31 -15.28 7.64 -3.63
C LYS A 31 -15.02 7.16 -2.20
N ALA A 32 -15.10 8.07 -1.24
CA ALA A 32 -15.04 7.71 0.18
C ALA A 32 -16.24 6.85 0.58
N ILE A 33 -16.01 5.86 1.43
CA ILE A 33 -17.06 4.99 2.00
C ILE A 33 -17.86 5.74 3.06
N LEU A 34 -17.18 6.56 3.87
CA LEU A 34 -17.74 7.38 4.94
C LEU A 34 -17.28 8.84 4.76
N ASP A 35 -18.13 9.80 5.09
CA ASP A 35 -17.87 11.22 4.82
C ASP A 35 -16.69 11.81 5.63
N ASP A 36 -16.41 11.26 6.82
CA ASP A 36 -15.40 11.79 7.76
C ASP A 36 -14.15 10.89 7.90
N VAL A 37 -14.00 9.89 7.03
CA VAL A 37 -12.89 8.93 7.08
C VAL A 37 -12.25 8.84 5.70
N TRP A 38 -10.91 8.86 5.65
CA TRP A 38 -10.14 8.65 4.42
C TRP A 38 -10.11 7.17 4.00
N GLU A 39 -11.28 6.60 3.83
CA GLU A 39 -11.49 5.19 3.57
C GLU A 39 -12.15 4.98 2.22
N ILE A 40 -11.55 4.12 1.40
CA ILE A 40 -11.98 3.81 0.04
C ILE A 40 -12.21 2.31 -0.14
N SER A 41 -12.99 1.97 -1.15
CA SER A 41 -13.17 0.57 -1.57
C SER A 41 -12.03 0.18 -2.51
N ILE A 42 -11.41 -0.97 -2.25
CA ILE A 42 -10.41 -1.59 -3.12
C ILE A 42 -10.91 -3.01 -3.42
N ASP A 43 -10.82 -3.43 -4.68
CA ASP A 43 -11.31 -4.73 -5.15
C ASP A 43 -10.35 -5.87 -4.79
N GLY A 44 -9.08 -5.56 -4.56
CA GLY A 44 -8.09 -6.52 -4.10
C GLY A 44 -6.67 -5.99 -4.26
N PHE A 45 -5.71 -6.81 -3.85
CA PHE A 45 -4.29 -6.54 -4.03
C PHE A 45 -3.67 -7.65 -4.87
N GLN A 46 -2.80 -7.30 -5.81
CA GLN A 46 -2.00 -8.26 -6.55
C GLN A 46 -0.55 -8.18 -6.06
N VAL A 47 0.02 -9.32 -5.68
CA VAL A 47 1.44 -9.48 -5.36
C VAL A 47 2.04 -10.45 -6.36
N GLY A 48 2.80 -9.92 -7.31
CA GLY A 48 3.27 -10.69 -8.46
C GLY A 48 2.10 -11.14 -9.33
N ASN A 49 1.86 -12.45 -9.41
CA ASN A 49 0.73 -13.02 -10.16
C ASN A 49 -0.41 -13.50 -9.26
N GLU A 50 -0.28 -13.36 -7.93
CA GLU A 50 -1.26 -13.83 -6.96
C GLU A 50 -2.17 -12.69 -6.51
N THR A 51 -3.46 -12.99 -6.38
CA THR A 51 -4.47 -12.03 -5.90
C THR A 51 -4.79 -12.32 -4.44
N PHE A 52 -4.72 -11.27 -3.65
CA PHE A 52 -5.00 -11.24 -2.22
C PHE A 52 -6.24 -10.40 -1.99
N CYS A 53 -6.97 -10.74 -0.93
CA CYS A 53 -8.00 -9.86 -0.40
C CYS A 53 -9.19 -9.56 -1.33
N ALA A 54 -9.51 -10.47 -2.27
CA ALA A 54 -10.52 -10.26 -3.32
C ALA A 54 -11.96 -10.03 -2.80
N ASP A 55 -12.29 -10.49 -1.59
CA ASP A 55 -13.59 -10.30 -0.95
C ASP A 55 -13.52 -9.45 0.34
N ASP A 56 -12.35 -9.39 1.01
CA ASP A 56 -12.19 -8.83 2.36
C ASP A 56 -11.57 -7.41 2.40
N CYS A 57 -10.97 -6.92 1.30
CA CYS A 57 -10.34 -5.58 1.25
C CYS A 57 -11.27 -4.44 0.82
N SER A 58 -12.59 -4.66 0.92
CA SER A 58 -13.64 -3.67 0.59
C SER A 58 -13.51 -2.34 1.34
N ARG A 59 -12.68 -2.27 2.38
CA ARG A 59 -12.45 -1.09 3.21
C ARG A 59 -10.95 -0.90 3.42
N THR A 60 -10.35 0.10 2.77
CA THR A 60 -8.94 0.45 2.92
C THR A 60 -8.78 1.88 3.39
N LEU A 61 -8.00 2.09 4.45
CA LEU A 61 -7.71 3.40 5.00
C LEU A 61 -6.44 3.99 4.36
N ILE A 62 -6.50 5.23 3.91
CA ILE A 62 -5.33 5.98 3.45
C ILE A 62 -4.76 6.74 4.64
N ASP A 63 -3.75 6.17 5.28
CA ASP A 63 -3.13 6.72 6.49
C ASP A 63 -1.63 6.93 6.31
N SER A 64 -1.25 8.19 6.09
CA SER A 64 0.17 8.58 6.02
C SER A 64 0.86 8.69 7.37
N GLY A 65 0.12 8.56 8.47
CA GLY A 65 0.67 8.50 9.83
C GLY A 65 1.19 7.10 10.19
N THR A 66 0.92 6.09 9.37
CA THR A 66 1.39 4.72 9.55
C THR A 66 2.62 4.45 8.67
N GLU A 67 3.67 3.86 9.25
CA GLU A 67 4.94 3.58 8.58
C GLU A 67 4.88 2.37 7.61
N TYR A 68 3.91 1.48 7.81
CA TYR A 68 3.77 0.22 7.07
C TYR A 68 2.43 0.11 6.36
N ILE A 69 2.35 -0.77 5.37
CA ILE A 69 1.06 -1.23 4.83
C ILE A 69 0.54 -2.32 5.76
N LEU A 70 -0.62 -2.09 6.37
CA LEU A 70 -1.26 -3.03 7.28
C LEU A 70 -2.44 -3.73 6.60
N GLY A 71 -2.70 -4.98 6.96
CA GLY A 71 -3.81 -5.77 6.42
C GLY A 71 -4.19 -6.92 7.35
N PRO A 72 -5.22 -7.71 6.97
CA PRO A 72 -5.61 -8.92 7.69
C PRO A 72 -4.40 -9.84 7.91
N ALA A 73 -4.24 -10.35 9.14
CA ALA A 73 -3.04 -11.07 9.54
C ALA A 73 -2.76 -12.31 8.66
N ASP A 74 -3.81 -13.02 8.26
CA ASP A 74 -3.72 -14.18 7.38
C ASP A 74 -3.26 -13.83 5.96
N GLU A 75 -3.74 -12.73 5.38
CA GLU A 75 -3.27 -12.22 4.09
C GLU A 75 -1.81 -11.77 4.17
N VAL A 76 -1.43 -11.02 5.21
CA VAL A 76 -0.06 -10.54 5.44
C VAL A 76 0.92 -11.71 5.62
N ILE A 77 0.53 -12.77 6.35
CA ILE A 77 1.35 -13.97 6.52
C ILE A 77 1.56 -14.68 5.18
N LYS A 78 0.52 -14.82 4.34
CA LYS A 78 0.64 -15.43 3.01
C LYS A 78 1.59 -14.61 2.13
N ILE A 79 1.48 -13.28 2.14
CA ILE A 79 2.37 -12.38 1.40
C ILE A 79 3.82 -12.56 1.87
N HIS A 80 4.09 -12.54 3.17
CA HIS A 80 5.45 -12.73 3.67
C HIS A 80 6.05 -14.10 3.31
N ASN A 81 5.25 -15.16 3.36
CA ASN A 81 5.67 -16.49 2.90
C ASN A 81 6.00 -16.49 1.40
N LEU A 82 5.18 -15.83 0.57
CA LEU A 82 5.43 -15.67 -0.87
C LEU A 82 6.74 -14.92 -1.15
N LEU A 83 7.08 -13.93 -0.33
CA LEU A 83 8.32 -13.16 -0.45
C LEU A 83 9.56 -13.90 0.08
N GLY A 84 9.40 -15.07 0.71
CA GLY A 84 10.49 -15.85 1.30
C GLY A 84 10.94 -15.35 2.68
N ILE A 85 10.12 -14.55 3.36
CA ILE A 85 10.44 -13.97 4.67
C ILE A 85 10.12 -15.00 5.77
N SER A 86 11.14 -15.47 6.49
CA SER A 86 10.93 -16.41 7.60
C SER A 86 10.32 -15.70 8.81
N THR A 87 9.13 -16.14 9.23
CA THR A 87 8.44 -15.62 10.41
C THR A 87 9.16 -16.07 11.69
N ALA A 88 10.16 -15.32 12.13
CA ALA A 88 10.93 -15.65 13.33
C ALA A 88 10.95 -14.51 14.34
N LEU A 89 9.81 -13.86 14.62
CA LEU A 89 9.67 -13.03 15.82
C LEU A 89 8.24 -13.12 16.39
N PRO A 90 8.08 -13.08 17.72
CA PRO A 90 6.78 -13.08 18.41
C PRO A 90 6.10 -11.69 18.39
N SER A 91 6.41 -10.85 17.39
CA SER A 91 5.89 -9.48 17.26
C SER A 91 4.91 -9.36 16.10
N ASP A 92 3.94 -8.46 16.24
CA ASP A 92 2.93 -8.10 15.23
C ASP A 92 3.53 -7.45 13.96
N VAL A 93 4.86 -7.33 13.89
CA VAL A 93 5.62 -6.79 12.75
C VAL A 93 6.57 -7.87 12.26
N LEU A 94 6.40 -8.26 11.01
CA LEU A 94 7.25 -9.20 10.29
C LEU A 94 8.20 -8.40 9.40
N MET A 95 9.49 -8.51 9.65
CA MET A 95 10.54 -7.80 8.91
C MET A 95 11.25 -8.77 7.97
N ALA A 96 11.51 -8.31 6.75
CA ALA A 96 12.35 -9.04 5.81
C ALA A 96 13.82 -8.92 6.22
N ASP A 97 14.55 -10.04 6.22
CA ASP A 97 16.01 -10.04 6.38
C ASP A 97 16.68 -9.68 5.04
N ASN A 98 17.43 -8.58 5.03
CA ASN A 98 18.14 -8.05 3.85
C ASN A 98 19.38 -8.89 3.43
N THR A 99 19.53 -10.10 3.98
CA THR A 99 20.65 -11.02 3.68
C THR A 99 20.26 -12.19 2.78
N SER A 100 18.99 -12.30 2.39
CA SER A 100 18.47 -13.38 1.52
C SER A 100 18.05 -12.85 0.14
N GLU A 101 18.15 -13.69 -0.91
CA GLU A 101 17.55 -13.42 -2.22
C GLU A 101 16.02 -13.47 -2.08
N LEU A 102 15.42 -12.37 -1.65
CA LEU A 102 13.97 -12.25 -1.54
C LEU A 102 13.33 -12.21 -2.93
N TYR A 103 12.16 -12.82 -3.05
CA TYR A 103 11.31 -12.57 -4.22
C TYR A 103 10.74 -11.15 -4.09
N GLU A 104 11.02 -10.28 -5.06
CA GLU A 104 10.62 -8.85 -5.02
C GLU A 104 9.58 -8.50 -6.12
N PRO A 105 8.36 -9.06 -6.05
CA PRO A 105 7.31 -8.70 -6.98
C PRO A 105 6.79 -7.28 -6.72
N ASN A 106 6.17 -6.71 -7.75
CA ASN A 106 5.34 -5.53 -7.59
C ASN A 106 4.11 -5.86 -6.72
N ILE A 107 3.69 -4.87 -5.93
CA ILE A 107 2.42 -4.88 -5.21
C ILE A 107 1.51 -3.83 -5.85
N THR A 108 0.32 -4.25 -6.26
CA THR A 108 -0.66 -3.42 -6.97
C THR A 108 -2.00 -3.45 -6.25
N ALA A 109 -2.55 -2.31 -5.89
CA ALA A 109 -3.95 -2.20 -5.44
C ALA A 109 -4.87 -2.06 -6.66
N LEU A 110 -5.98 -2.79 -6.66
CA LEU A 110 -6.95 -2.84 -7.75
C LEU A 110 -8.22 -2.08 -7.37
N GLU A 111 -8.60 -1.06 -8.14
CA GLU A 111 -9.86 -0.33 -7.95
C GLU A 111 -10.54 -0.10 -9.31
N TYR A 112 -11.67 -0.77 -9.55
CA TYR A 112 -12.54 -0.55 -10.71
C TYR A 112 -11.77 -0.64 -12.04
N TYR A 113 -10.99 -1.72 -12.22
CA TYR A 113 -10.08 -1.96 -13.36
C TYR A 113 -8.90 -0.99 -13.49
N ARG A 114 -8.51 -0.33 -12.39
CA ARG A 114 -7.32 0.53 -12.34
C ARG A 114 -6.29 -0.06 -11.39
N ASP A 115 -5.03 0.08 -11.79
CA ASP A 115 -3.88 -0.48 -11.10
C ASP A 115 -3.09 0.64 -10.42
N PHE A 116 -2.97 0.57 -9.10
CA PHE A 116 -2.09 1.43 -8.30
C PHE A 116 -0.89 0.62 -7.84
N THR A 117 0.17 0.61 -8.64
CA THR A 117 1.40 -0.14 -8.35
C THR A 117 2.41 0.74 -7.62
N GLY A 118 2.89 0.25 -6.47
CA GLY A 118 4.05 0.84 -5.80
C GLY A 118 5.34 0.41 -6.52
N TYR A 119 6.12 1.36 -7.00
CA TYR A 119 7.45 1.10 -7.57
C TYR A 119 8.53 1.31 -6.51
N ARG A 120 9.52 0.41 -6.48
CA ARG A 120 10.77 0.59 -5.70
C ARG A 120 11.72 1.55 -6.39
#